data_AF-A0A7C3LE83-F1
#
_entry.id   AF-A0A7C3LE83-F1
#
_cell.length_a   1.000
_cell.length_b   1.000
_cell.length_c   1.000
_cell.angle_alpha   90.00
_cell.angle_beta   90.00
_cell.angle_gamma   90.00
#
_symmetry.space_group_name_H-M   'P 1'
#
loop_
_entity.id
_entity.type
_entity.pdbx_description
1 polymer ?
#
loop_
_entity_poly.entity_id
_entity_poly.type
_entity_poly.pdbx_seq_one_letter_code
_entity_poly.pdbx_strand_id
1 'polypeptide(L)' 'MTTKTKRTTIYFNSELYKALHTKAAETKRSVSALVNEAVRLSLAENVEDIAVFAERADEPDLSFDDVLRDWQQRNKI' A
#
# COMPACT_ATOMS: atom_id res chain seq x y z
N MET A 1 9.56 -17.58 19.78
CA MET A 1 10.34 -16.61 18.99
C MET A 1 10.26 -15.26 19.68
N THR A 2 11.39 -14.68 20.09
CA THR A 2 11.42 -13.33 20.68
C THR A 2 11.19 -12.29 19.58
N THR A 3 9.97 -11.80 19.45
CA THR A 3 9.68 -10.65 18.59
C THR A 3 10.40 -9.43 19.16
N LYS A 4 11.48 -8.98 18.51
CA LYS A 4 12.18 -7.74 18.89
C LYS A 4 11.28 -6.55 18.59
N THR A 5 10.55 -6.05 19.59
CA THR A 5 9.75 -4.83 19.48
C THR A 5 10.56 -3.61 19.91
N LYS A 6 10.51 -2.53 19.13
CA LYS A 6 10.99 -1.20 19.54
C LYS A 6 9.81 -0.31 19.93
N ARG A 7 9.93 0.39 21.06
CA ARG A 7 8.93 1.40 21.46
C ARG A 7 9.14 2.66 20.63
N THR A 8 8.05 3.19 20.08
CA THR A 8 8.02 4.41 19.27
C THR A 8 6.89 5.30 19.75
N THR A 9 7.14 6.62 19.77
CA THR A 9 6.11 7.64 20.03
C THR A 9 5.70 8.26 18.71
N ILE A 10 4.40 8.34 18.45
CA ILE A 10 3.83 8.92 17.23
C ILE A 10 2.74 9.93 17.61
N TYR A 11 2.65 11.01 16.86
CA TYR A 11 1.61 12.03 17.04
C TYR A 11 0.50 11.80 16.02
N PHE A 12 -0.74 11.79 16.49
CA PHE A 12 -1.92 11.73 15.65
C PHE A 12 -2.70 13.05 15.76
N ASN A 13 -3.41 13.41 14.70
CA ASN A 13 -4.52 14.35 14.83
C ASN A 13 -5.54 13.78 15.84
N SER A 14 -6.12 14.64 16.67
CA SER A 14 -7.08 14.25 17.72
C SER A 14 -8.25 13.42 17.20
N GLU A 15 -8.86 13.83 16.08
CA GLU A 15 -10.01 13.12 15.51
C GLU A 15 -9.60 11.78 14.91
N LEU A 16 -8.41 11.72 14.29
CA LEU A 16 -7.86 10.48 13.77
C LEU A 16 -7.55 9.47 14.90
N TYR A 17 -6.99 9.94 16.01
CA TYR A 17 -6.73 9.09 17.18
C TYR A 17 -8.02 8.51 17.76
N LYS A 18 -9.09 9.32 17.87
CA LYS A 18 -10.40 8.84 18.34
C LYS A 18 -10.95 7.76 17.42
N ALA A 19 -10.95 7.98 16.11
CA ALA A 19 -11.42 7.00 15.14
C ALA A 19 -10.61 5.68 15.21
N LEU A 20 -9.29 5.79 15.31
CA LEU A 20 -8.39 4.64 15.44
C LEU A 20 -8.64 3.87 16.74
N HIS A 21 -8.86 4.57 17.85
CA HIS A 21 -9.18 3.98 19.14
C HIS A 21 -10.54 3.26 19.11
N THR A 22 -11.56 3.84 18.49
CA THR A 22 -12.86 3.18 18.28
C THR A 22 -12.70 1.90 17.47
N LYS A 23 -11.95 1.95 16.35
CA LYS A 23 -11.67 0.76 15.52
C LYS A 23 -10.92 -0.33 16.31
N ALA A 24 -9.98 0.06 17.17
CA ALA A 24 -9.26 -0.86 18.04
C ALA A 24 -10.20 -1.61 18.98
N ALA A 25 -11.13 -0.89 19.62
CA ALA A 25 -12.14 -1.48 20.50
C ALA A 25 -13.10 -2.42 19.74
N GLU A 26 -13.62 -1.97 18.59
CA GLU A 26 -14.53 -2.75 17.75
C GLU A 26 -13.90 -4.05 17.24
N THR A 27 -12.64 -3.98 16.80
CA THR A 27 -11.91 -5.14 16.27
C THR A 27 -11.23 -6.00 17.35
N LYS A 28 -11.35 -5.62 18.64
CA LYS A 28 -10.65 -6.27 19.76
C LYS A 28 -9.13 -6.36 19.56
N ARG A 29 -8.54 -5.32 18.97
CA ARG A 29 -7.10 -5.22 18.71
C ARG A 29 -6.52 -4.02 19.43
N SER A 30 -5.21 -4.01 19.65
CA SER A 30 -4.53 -2.81 20.17
C SER A 30 -4.34 -1.78 19.07
N VAL A 31 -4.24 -0.50 19.44
CA VAL A 31 -3.84 0.59 18.54
C VAL A 31 -2.50 0.26 17.88
N SER A 32 -1.54 -0.27 18.64
CA SER A 32 -0.23 -0.68 18.10
C SER A 32 -0.33 -1.80 17.06
N ALA A 33 -1.27 -2.73 17.20
CA ALA A 33 -1.47 -3.80 16.21
C ALA A 33 -2.04 -3.25 14.90
N LEU A 34 -2.98 -2.31 14.98
CA LEU A 34 -3.54 -1.65 13.79
C LEU A 34 -2.50 -0.78 13.07
N VAL A 35 -1.71 -0.01 13.81
CA VAL A 35 -0.64 0.82 13.24
C VAL A 35 0.43 -0.04 12.57
N ASN A 36 0.88 -1.13 13.22
CA ASN A 36 1.87 -2.03 12.62
C ASN A 36 1.37 -2.70 11.35
N GLU A 37 0.09 -3.09 11.31
CA GLU A 37 -0.51 -3.66 10.10
C GLU A 37 -0.56 -2.62 8.97
N ALA A 38 -1.06 -1.41 9.25
CA ALA A 38 -1.13 -0.35 8.25
C ALA A 38 0.26 -0.02 7.67
N VAL A 39 1.30 0.05 8.53
CA VAL A 39 2.68 0.27 8.09
C VAL A 39 3.19 -0.89 7.23
N ARG A 40 2.89 -2.15 7.60
CA ARG A 40 3.27 -3.32 6.80
C ARG A 40 2.61 -3.31 5.43
N LEU A 41 1.31 -3.01 5.36
CA LEU A 41 0.57 -2.94 4.10
C LEU A 41 1.15 -1.85 3.20
N SER A 42 1.36 -0.64 3.72
CA SER A 42 1.97 0.46 2.97
C SER A 42 3.39 0.16 2.48
N LEU A 43 4.17 -0.63 3.23
CA LEU A 43 5.49 -1.07 2.78
C LEU A 43 5.40 -2.21 1.75
N ALA A 44 4.42 -3.09 1.86
CA ALA A 44 4.23 -4.22 0.94
C ALA A 44 3.74 -3.77 -0.45
N GLU A 45 2.85 -2.77 -0.52
CA GLU A 45 2.42 -2.17 -1.80
C GLU A 45 3.62 -1.72 -2.64
N ASN A 46 4.62 -1.08 -2.02
CA ASN A 46 5.85 -0.71 -2.70
C ASN A 46 6.69 -1.91 -3.18
N VAL A 47 6.61 -3.05 -2.50
CA VAL A 47 7.36 -4.26 -2.89
C VAL A 47 6.71 -4.92 -4.10
N GLU A 48 5.38 -4.98 -4.14
CA GLU A 48 4.64 -5.53 -5.29
C GLU A 48 4.93 -4.72 -6.56
N ASP A 49 4.92 -3.38 -6.48
CA ASP A 49 5.26 -2.53 -7.62
C ASP A 49 6.70 -2.79 -8.11
N ILE A 50 7.67 -2.85 -7.20
CA ILE A 50 9.07 -3.13 -7.55
C ILE A 50 9.21 -4.51 -8.21
N ALA A 51 8.52 -5.52 -7.70
CA ALA A 51 8.54 -6.86 -8.27
C ALA A 51 7.95 -6.89 -9.68
N VAL A 52 6.80 -6.22 -9.89
CA VAL A 52 6.19 -6.09 -11.22
C VAL A 52 7.12 -5.36 -12.19
N PHE A 53 7.81 -4.30 -11.76
CA PHE A 53 8.81 -3.64 -12.59
C PHE A 53 9.96 -4.59 -12.97
N ALA A 54 10.43 -5.42 -12.04
CA ALA A 54 11.49 -6.39 -12.32
C ALA A 54 11.04 -7.51 -13.27
N GLU A 55 9.82 -8.04 -13.09
CA GLU A 55 9.24 -9.07 -13.97
C GLU A 55 9.03 -8.56 -15.40
N ARG A 56 8.70 -7.27 -15.55
CA ARG A 56 8.43 -6.64 -16.85
C ARG A 56 9.66 -5.94 -17.44
N ALA A 57 10.83 -6.11 -16.85
CA ALA A 57 12.06 -5.44 -17.30
C ALA A 57 12.47 -5.85 -18.73
N ASP A 58 12.10 -7.06 -19.16
CA ASP A 58 12.37 -7.59 -20.49
C ASP A 58 11.24 -7.30 -21.50
N GLU A 59 10.14 -6.66 -21.08
CA GLU A 59 9.09 -6.24 -22.01
C GLU A 59 9.61 -5.09 -22.90
N PRO A 60 9.27 -5.09 -24.21
CA PRO A 60 9.64 -3.99 -25.08
C PRO A 60 8.91 -2.71 -24.70
N ASP A 61 9.61 -1.58 -24.76
CA ASP A 61 9.00 -0.27 -24.61
C ASP A 61 7.93 -0.05 -25.69
N LEU A 62 6.77 0.47 -25.27
CA LEU A 62 5.70 0.84 -26.17
C LEU A 62 5.68 2.34 -26.39
N SER A 63 5.61 2.75 -27.65
CA SER A 63 5.33 4.15 -28.00
C SER A 63 3.92 4.52 -27.55
N PHE A 64 3.78 5.69 -26.92
CA PHE A 64 2.49 6.21 -26.51
C PHE A 64 1.52 6.33 -27.69
N ASP A 65 2.01 6.75 -28.86
CA ASP A 65 1.18 6.88 -30.07
C ASP A 65 0.64 5.52 -30.55
N ASP A 66 1.43 4.45 -30.43
CA ASP A 66 1.02 3.11 -30.85
C ASP A 66 -0.05 2.54 -29.91
N VAL A 67 0.06 2.82 -28.61
CA VAL A 67 -0.95 2.45 -27.61
C VAL A 67 -2.28 3.17 -27.88
N LEU A 68 -2.24 4.47 -28.17
CA LEU A 68 -3.45 5.24 -28.47
C LEU A 68 -4.16 4.73 -29.73
N ARG A 69 -3.39 4.40 -30.78
CA ARG A 69 -3.94 3.81 -32.01
C ARG A 69 -4.59 2.45 -31.75
N ASP A 70 -3.95 1.58 -30.98
CA ASP A 70 -4.51 0.28 -30.59
C ASP A 70 -5.82 0.44 -29.78
N TRP A 71 -5.88 1.41 -28.87
CA TRP A 71 -7.07 1.65 -28.05
C TRP A 71 -8.25 2.21 -28.85
N GLN A 72 -8.00 3.11 -29.81
CA GLN A 72 -9.01 3.57 -30.77
C GLN A 72 -9.55 2.40 -31.61
N GLN A 73 -8.66 1.52 -32.11
CA GLN A 73 -9.06 0.33 -32.88
C GLN A 73 -9.93 -0.64 -32.07
N ARG A 74 -9.64 -0.77 -30.77
CA ARG A 74 -10.41 -1.61 -29.84
C ARG A 74 -11.63 -0.89 -29.24
N ASN A 75 -11.92 0.34 -29.69
CA ASN A 75 -13.02 1.18 -29.23
C ASN A 75 -13.06 1.33 -27.69
N LYS A 76 -11.87 1.44 -27.09
CA LYS A 76 -11.67 1.64 -25.64
C LYS A 76 -11.64 3.11 -25.24
N ILE A 77 -11.49 3.99 -26.24
CA ILE A 77 -11.55 5.46 -26.18
C ILE A 77 -12.18 5.97 -27.47
#